data_AF-X1VA92-F1
#
_entry.id   AF-X1VA92-F1
#
_cell.length_a   1.000
_cell.length_b   1.000
_cell.length_c   1.000
_cell.angle_alpha   90.00
_cell.angle_beta   90.00
_cell.angle_gamma   90.00
#
_symmetry.space_group_name_H-M   'P 1'
#
loop_
_entity.id
_entity.type
_entity.pdbx_description
1 polymer ?
#
loop_
_entity_poly.entity_id
_entity_poly.type
_entity_poly.pdbx_seq_one_letter_code
_entity_poly.pdbx_strand_id
1 'polypeptide(L)'
;MEDITQTERFWEKMAQAEKITSLGLLSAGMAHKIYNPLGSILSHVQYLSAVESDGEKLDSLKWIESEAVRITEITERLLNFARSDHSRERSSNLNNVAIETLELLKRELDKKKIRVSTDLEPDLPPVSLSFGSLEQVVFNLMINAIQAVPPGGKIRISTARQSDQASLFIEDNGAGISKEDLRLVFNPFFST
;
A
#
# COMPACT_ATOMS: atom_id res chain seq x y z
N MET A 1 -40.56 1.75 -4.99
CA MET A 1 -39.44 1.98 -4.04
C MET A 1 -38.95 0.68 -3.39
N GLU A 2 -39.73 -0.40 -3.30
CA GLU A 2 -39.28 -1.68 -2.69
C GLU A 2 -38.32 -2.53 -3.56
N ASP A 3 -38.30 -2.34 -4.87
CA ASP A 3 -37.53 -3.18 -5.82
C ASP A 3 -36.02 -2.86 -5.83
N ILE A 4 -35.70 -1.57 -5.67
CA ILE A 4 -34.31 -1.07 -5.68
C ILE A 4 -33.54 -1.58 -4.44
N THR A 5 -34.18 -1.56 -3.26
CA THR A 5 -33.55 -2.01 -2.00
C THR A 5 -33.26 -3.51 -1.98
N GLN A 6 -34.08 -4.34 -2.63
CA GLN A 6 -33.83 -5.78 -2.70
C GLN A 6 -32.69 -6.12 -3.66
N THR A 7 -32.65 -5.43 -4.81
CA THR A 7 -31.59 -5.56 -5.80
C THR A 7 -30.24 -5.10 -5.23
N GLU A 8 -30.20 -3.95 -4.55
CA GLU A 8 -28.99 -3.45 -3.87
C GLU A 8 -28.47 -4.44 -2.82
N ARG A 9 -29.35 -4.96 -1.95
CA ARG A 9 -28.96 -5.97 -0.94
C ARG A 9 -28.48 -7.28 -1.55
N PHE A 10 -28.99 -7.66 -2.72
CA PHE A 10 -28.53 -8.83 -3.45
C PHE A 10 -27.11 -8.62 -4.00
N TRP A 11 -26.86 -7.45 -4.60
CA TRP A 11 -25.52 -7.07 -5.07
C TRP A 11 -24.51 -6.94 -3.92
N GLU A 12 -24.90 -6.34 -2.78
CA GLU A 12 -24.06 -6.28 -1.58
C GLU A 12 -23.69 -7.68 -1.07
N LYS A 13 -24.67 -8.60 -1.01
CA LYS A 13 -24.42 -9.98 -0.58
C LYS A 13 -23.53 -10.75 -1.57
N MET A 14 -23.70 -10.54 -2.86
CA MET A 14 -22.85 -11.17 -3.88
C MET A 14 -21.43 -10.63 -3.83
N ALA A 15 -21.25 -9.31 -3.70
CA ALA A 15 -19.94 -8.70 -3.50
C ALA A 15 -19.27 -9.21 -2.21
N GLN A 16 -20.04 -9.38 -1.13
CA GLN A 16 -19.54 -9.94 0.13
C GLN A 16 -19.13 -11.42 -0.01
N ALA A 17 -19.90 -12.22 -0.76
CA ALA A 17 -19.60 -13.63 -1.00
C ALA A 17 -18.36 -13.83 -1.90
N GLU A 18 -18.22 -13.04 -2.97
CA GLU A 18 -17.00 -13.00 -3.80
C GLU A 18 -15.79 -12.57 -2.98
N LYS A 19 -15.95 -11.59 -2.08
CA LYS A 19 -14.90 -11.14 -1.17
C LYS A 19 -14.46 -12.23 -0.19
N ILE A 20 -15.38 -12.95 0.44
CA ILE A 20 -15.06 -14.08 1.35
C ILE A 20 -14.38 -15.21 0.59
N THR A 21 -14.86 -15.54 -0.60
CA THR A 21 -14.26 -16.60 -1.44
C THR A 21 -12.84 -16.22 -1.86
N SER A 22 -12.65 -14.96 -2.29
CA SER A 22 -11.33 -14.40 -2.59
C SER A 22 -10.43 -14.40 -1.35
N LEU A 23 -10.95 -13.98 -0.19
CA LEU A 23 -10.22 -14.03 1.08
C LEU A 23 -9.76 -15.45 1.41
N GLY A 24 -10.60 -16.46 1.22
CA GLY A 24 -10.27 -17.87 1.46
C GLY A 24 -9.17 -18.39 0.54
N LEU A 25 -9.25 -18.10 -0.76
CA LEU A 25 -8.22 -18.46 -1.74
C LEU A 25 -6.88 -17.73 -1.48
N LEU A 26 -6.95 -16.45 -1.13
CA LEU A 26 -5.79 -15.59 -0.89
C LEU A 26 -5.14 -15.89 0.47
N SER A 27 -5.91 -16.27 1.49
CA SER A 27 -5.40 -16.58 2.84
C SER A 27 -4.40 -17.74 2.84
N ALA A 28 -4.58 -18.75 1.99
CA ALA A 28 -3.62 -19.84 1.85
C ALA A 28 -2.27 -19.37 1.28
N GLY A 29 -2.29 -18.50 0.26
CA GLY A 29 -1.08 -17.90 -0.30
C GLY A 29 -0.41 -16.87 0.63
N MET A 30 -1.21 -16.15 1.42
CA MET A 30 -0.71 -15.19 2.41
C MET A 30 -0.09 -15.86 3.62
N ALA A 31 -0.69 -16.94 4.12
CA ALA A 31 -0.12 -17.71 5.22
C ALA A 31 1.32 -18.12 4.89
N HIS A 32 1.56 -18.66 3.70
CA HIS A 32 2.90 -18.99 3.23
C HIS A 32 3.83 -17.76 3.19
N LYS A 33 3.36 -16.61 2.70
CA LYS A 33 4.13 -15.36 2.66
C LYS A 33 4.38 -14.72 4.04
N ILE A 34 3.62 -15.08 5.08
CA ILE A 34 3.86 -14.69 6.49
C ILE A 34 4.78 -15.70 7.18
N TYR A 35 4.63 -16.99 6.88
CA TYR A 35 5.48 -18.03 7.48
C TYR A 35 6.94 -17.93 7.04
N ASN A 36 7.19 -17.55 5.79
CA ASN A 36 8.56 -17.36 5.28
C ASN A 36 9.36 -16.29 6.04
N PRO A 37 8.89 -15.03 6.17
CA PRO A 37 9.55 -14.01 6.97
C PRO A 37 9.72 -14.43 8.43
N LEU A 38 8.70 -15.06 9.04
CA LEU A 38 8.79 -15.59 10.40
C LEU A 38 9.91 -16.64 10.54
N GLY A 39 10.01 -17.57 9.58
CA GLY A 39 11.07 -18.57 9.57
C GLY A 39 12.47 -17.95 9.45
N SER A 40 12.61 -16.89 8.65
CA SER A 40 13.85 -16.13 8.54
C SER A 40 14.21 -15.43 9.85
N ILE A 41 13.24 -14.79 10.51
CA ILE A 41 13.41 -14.17 11.83
C ILE A 41 13.88 -15.20 12.85
N LEU A 42 13.22 -16.36 12.96
CA LEU A 42 13.62 -17.41 13.89
C LEU A 42 15.05 -17.88 13.64
N SER A 43 15.44 -18.04 12.38
CA SER A 43 16.79 -18.46 12.00
C SER A 43 17.84 -17.43 12.42
N HIS A 44 17.57 -16.13 12.24
CA HIS A 44 18.46 -15.07 12.69
C HIS A 44 18.51 -14.96 14.22
N VAL A 45 17.41 -15.18 14.93
CA VAL A 45 17.43 -15.23 16.41
C VAL A 45 18.28 -16.40 16.92
N GLN A 46 18.22 -17.56 16.26
CA GLN A 46 19.10 -18.69 16.57
C GLN A 46 20.57 -18.35 16.26
N TYR A 47 20.83 -17.71 15.12
CA TYR A 47 22.17 -17.25 14.74
C TYR A 47 22.75 -16.26 15.77
N LEU A 48 21.94 -15.33 16.27
CA LEU A 48 22.32 -14.36 17.30
C LEU A 48 22.81 -15.01 18.60
N SER A 49 22.34 -16.22 18.90
CA SER A 49 22.76 -16.97 20.09
C SER A 49 24.10 -17.69 19.90
N ALA A 50 24.55 -17.87 18.66
CA ALA A 50 25.78 -18.57 18.29
C ALA A 50 26.92 -17.64 17.87
N VAL A 51 26.62 -16.38 17.57
CA VAL A 51 27.59 -15.40 17.06
C VAL A 51 28.12 -14.48 18.17
N GLU A 52 29.44 -14.33 18.23
CA GLU A 52 30.07 -13.44 19.22
C GLU A 52 30.29 -12.02 18.70
N SER A 53 30.47 -11.85 17.39
CA SER A 53 30.74 -10.56 16.74
C SER A 53 29.56 -9.59 16.85
N ASP A 54 29.78 -8.43 17.48
CA ASP A 54 28.74 -7.40 17.62
C ASP A 54 28.29 -6.80 16.28
N GLY A 55 29.17 -6.78 15.27
CA GLY A 55 28.82 -6.36 13.91
C GLY A 55 27.80 -7.29 13.27
N GLU A 56 28.05 -8.60 13.35
CA GLU A 56 27.15 -9.62 12.79
C GLU A 56 25.82 -9.70 13.57
N LYS A 57 25.86 -9.44 14.89
CA LYS A 57 24.63 -9.27 15.68
C LYS A 57 23.81 -8.10 15.19
N LEU A 58 24.45 -6.95 14.97
CA LEU A 58 23.76 -5.74 14.52
C LEU A 58 23.12 -5.95 13.14
N ASP A 59 23.81 -6.63 12.22
CA ASP A 59 23.27 -6.92 10.88
C ASP A 59 22.10 -7.90 10.95
N SER A 60 22.17 -8.92 11.80
CA SER A 60 21.05 -9.84 12.04
C SER A 60 19.84 -9.14 12.68
N LEU A 61 20.07 -8.20 13.61
CA LEU A 61 18.99 -7.42 14.22
C LEU A 61 18.30 -6.51 13.20
N LYS A 62 19.04 -5.83 12.33
CA LYS A 62 18.48 -5.03 11.22
C LYS A 62 17.68 -5.89 10.24
N TRP A 63 18.15 -7.10 9.97
CA TRP A 63 17.43 -8.04 9.12
C TRP A 63 16.09 -8.45 9.74
N ILE A 64 16.11 -8.84 11.03
CA ILE A 64 14.90 -9.16 11.80
C ILE A 64 13.91 -7.99 11.79
N GLU A 65 14.39 -6.76 12.00
CA GLU A 65 13.55 -5.55 11.95
C GLU A 65 12.86 -5.39 10.59
N SER A 66 13.63 -5.51 9.49
CA SER A 66 13.09 -5.43 8.13
C SER A 66 11.99 -6.47 7.89
N GLU A 67 12.19 -7.69 8.37
CA GLU A 67 11.28 -8.80 8.11
C GLU A 67 10.02 -8.74 9.00
N ALA A 68 10.13 -8.14 10.19
CA ALA A 68 8.98 -7.78 11.02
C ALA A 68 8.13 -6.67 10.39
N VAL A 69 8.77 -5.64 9.82
CA VAL A 69 8.07 -4.58 9.05
C VAL A 69 7.29 -5.21 7.88
N ARG A 70 7.93 -6.12 7.14
CA ARG A 70 7.30 -6.83 6.03
C ARG A 70 6.06 -7.64 6.45
N ILE A 71 6.11 -8.33 7.60
CA ILE A 71 4.93 -9.04 8.14
C ILE A 71 3.80 -8.05 8.44
N THR A 72 4.12 -6.92 9.09
CA THR A 72 3.15 -5.87 9.39
C THR A 72 2.45 -5.39 8.11
N GLU A 73 3.19 -5.05 7.06
CA GLU A 73 2.63 -4.62 5.78
C GLU A 73 1.70 -5.67 5.15
N ILE A 74 2.08 -6.96 5.20
CA ILE A 74 1.26 -8.06 4.70
C ILE A 74 -0.05 -8.16 5.50
N THR A 75 0.02 -8.06 6.82
CA THR A 75 -1.16 -8.14 7.69
C THR A 75 -2.08 -6.93 7.56
N GLU A 76 -1.54 -5.73 7.40
CA GLU A 76 -2.33 -4.51 7.15
C GLU A 76 -3.05 -4.58 5.81
N ARG A 77 -2.38 -5.04 4.74
CA ARG A 77 -3.02 -5.25 3.43
C ARG A 77 -4.20 -6.23 3.53
N LEU A 78 -4.07 -7.32 4.30
CA LEU A 78 -5.16 -8.28 4.54
C LEU A 78 -6.31 -7.66 5.33
N LEU A 79 -6.00 -6.97 6.43
CA LEU A 79 -6.99 -6.33 7.29
C LEU A 79 -7.75 -5.25 6.55
N ASN A 80 -7.07 -4.46 5.72
CA ASN A 80 -7.70 -3.40 4.93
C ASN A 80 -8.56 -3.97 3.79
N PHE A 81 -8.12 -5.06 3.16
CA PHE A 81 -8.97 -5.78 2.21
C PHE A 81 -10.25 -6.28 2.90
N ALA A 82 -10.15 -6.84 4.12
CA ALA A 82 -11.30 -7.27 4.89
C ALA A 82 -12.20 -6.10 5.34
N ARG A 83 -11.60 -4.98 5.78
CA ARG A 83 -12.25 -3.79 6.36
C ARG A 83 -12.76 -2.76 5.34
N SER A 84 -12.58 -2.97 4.04
CA SER A 84 -13.27 -2.18 3.02
C SER A 84 -14.79 -2.40 3.15
N ASP A 85 -15.35 -1.65 4.09
CA ASP A 85 -16.74 -1.58 4.49
C ASP A 85 -17.14 -0.11 4.31
N HIS A 86 -18.37 0.11 3.89
CA HIS A 86 -18.91 1.39 3.44
C HIS A 86 -18.94 2.42 4.58
N SER A 87 -17.79 3.00 4.94
CA SER A 87 -17.75 4.10 5.89
C SER A 87 -18.41 5.30 5.22
N ARG A 88 -19.68 5.52 5.58
CA ARG A 88 -20.55 6.65 5.25
C ARG A 88 -19.79 7.84 4.68
N GLU A 89 -20.11 8.18 3.44
CA GLU A 89 -19.55 9.30 2.67
C GLU A 89 -19.08 10.45 3.56
N ARG A 90 -17.76 10.54 3.71
CA ARG A 90 -17.11 11.77 4.19
C ARG A 90 -16.39 12.33 2.98
N SER A 91 -16.72 13.55 2.62
CA SER A 91 -16.05 14.28 1.55
C SER A 91 -14.60 14.55 1.97
N SER A 92 -13.63 14.23 1.12
CA SER A 92 -12.19 14.39 1.44
C SER A 92 -11.48 15.20 0.37
N ASN A 93 -10.47 15.97 0.77
CA ASN A 93 -9.64 16.75 -0.14
C ASN A 93 -8.38 15.95 -0.52
N LEU A 94 -8.16 15.69 -1.82
CA LEU A 94 -7.01 14.91 -2.29
C LEU A 94 -5.65 15.57 -2.00
N ASN A 95 -5.59 16.91 -1.94
CA ASN A 95 -4.36 17.62 -1.60
C ASN A 95 -3.95 17.33 -0.15
N ASN A 96 -4.92 17.34 0.78
CA ASN A 96 -4.64 17.04 2.18
C ASN A 96 -4.15 15.59 2.32
N VAL A 97 -4.82 14.64 1.65
CA VAL A 97 -4.38 13.23 1.63
C VAL A 97 -2.95 13.11 1.12
N ALA A 98 -2.62 13.79 0.01
CA ALA A 98 -1.28 13.79 -0.56
C ALA A 98 -0.22 14.33 0.44
N ILE A 99 -0.51 15.46 1.08
CA ILE A 99 0.40 16.13 2.02
C ILE A 99 0.62 15.26 3.27
N GLU A 100 -0.44 14.76 3.89
CA GLU A 100 -0.35 13.93 5.10
C GLU A 100 0.40 12.62 4.81
N THR A 101 0.13 11.98 3.66
CA THR A 101 0.86 10.77 3.25
C THR A 101 2.35 11.03 3.04
N LEU A 102 2.73 12.19 2.48
CA LEU A 102 4.14 12.56 2.32
C LEU A 102 4.86 12.74 3.65
N GLU A 103 4.21 13.36 4.64
CA GLU A 103 4.78 13.49 5.99
C GLU A 103 4.98 12.12 6.66
N LEU A 104 4.03 11.19 6.51
CA LEU A 104 4.17 9.83 7.02
C LEU A 104 5.38 9.08 6.41
N LEU A 105 5.68 9.32 5.13
CA LEU A 105 6.74 8.63 4.39
C LEU A 105 8.10 9.35 4.41
N LYS A 106 8.20 10.49 5.09
CA LYS A 106 9.39 11.34 5.12
C LYS A 106 10.67 10.60 5.46
N ARG A 107 10.64 9.72 6.46
CA ARG A 107 11.81 8.93 6.89
C ARG A 107 12.34 8.01 5.78
N GLU A 108 11.46 7.33 5.05
CA GLU A 108 11.86 6.42 3.96
C GLU A 108 12.35 7.20 2.74
N LEU A 109 11.71 8.33 2.43
CA LEU A 109 12.15 9.26 1.38
C LEU A 109 13.57 9.78 1.66
N ASP A 110 13.83 10.22 2.90
CA ASP A 110 15.13 10.74 3.33
C ASP A 110 16.22 9.66 3.32
N LYS A 111 15.89 8.45 3.82
CA LYS A 111 16.80 7.29 3.83
C LYS A 111 17.32 6.96 2.44
N LYS A 112 16.45 7.05 1.42
CA LYS A 112 16.79 6.79 0.02
C LYS A 112 17.17 8.07 -0.76
N LYS A 113 17.21 9.22 -0.09
CA LYS A 113 17.52 10.55 -0.65
C LYS A 113 16.66 10.90 -1.87
N ILE A 114 15.39 10.50 -1.85
CA ILE A 114 14.46 10.73 -2.94
C ILE A 114 14.04 12.21 -2.97
N ARG A 115 14.05 12.81 -4.15
CA ARG A 115 13.52 14.16 -4.35
C ARG A 115 12.05 14.09 -4.69
N VAL A 116 11.22 14.64 -3.81
CA VAL A 116 9.78 14.75 -4.04
C VAL A 116 9.42 16.15 -4.52
N SER A 117 8.58 16.25 -5.55
CA SER A 117 7.96 17.49 -5.99
C SER A 117 6.44 17.36 -5.97
N THR A 118 5.75 18.41 -5.53
CA THR A 118 4.29 18.49 -5.49
C THR A 118 3.79 19.51 -6.51
N ASP A 119 2.69 19.20 -7.19
CA ASP A 119 1.96 20.14 -8.04
C ASP A 119 0.46 19.94 -7.83
N LEU A 120 -0.06 20.60 -6.81
CA LEU A 120 -1.41 20.37 -6.29
C LEU A 120 -2.35 21.48 -6.75
N GLU A 121 -3.46 21.10 -7.39
CA GLU A 121 -4.52 22.01 -7.82
C GLU A 121 -5.17 22.70 -6.60
N PRO A 122 -4.99 24.02 -6.39
CA PRO A 122 -5.42 24.68 -5.15
C PRO A 122 -6.92 24.59 -4.88
N ASP A 123 -7.74 24.67 -5.93
CA ASP A 123 -9.20 24.72 -5.84
C ASP A 123 -9.86 23.39 -6.23
N LEU A 124 -9.17 22.28 -5.95
CA LEU A 124 -9.67 20.95 -6.26
C LEU A 124 -10.90 20.61 -5.40
N PRO A 125 -12.06 20.29 -6.04
CA PRO A 125 -13.26 19.94 -5.29
C PRO A 125 -13.05 18.64 -4.51
N PRO A 126 -13.68 18.50 -3.34
CA PRO A 126 -13.50 17.32 -2.52
C PRO A 126 -14.25 16.12 -3.13
N VAL A 127 -13.73 14.91 -2.87
CA VAL A 127 -14.25 13.66 -3.42
C VAL A 127 -15.07 12.89 -2.39
N SER A 128 -16.09 12.17 -2.84
CA SER A 128 -16.98 11.34 -2.00
C SER A 128 -16.32 10.02 -1.57
N LEU A 129 -15.15 10.11 -0.92
CA LEU A 129 -14.39 8.97 -0.42
C LEU A 129 -13.79 9.34 0.94
N SER A 130 -13.74 8.37 1.87
CA SER A 130 -13.16 8.62 3.19
C SER A 130 -11.67 8.91 3.11
N PHE A 131 -11.20 9.80 3.98
CA PHE A 131 -9.78 10.18 4.04
C PHE A 131 -8.88 8.96 4.23
N GLY A 132 -9.19 8.08 5.19
CA GLY A 132 -8.37 6.90 5.47
C GLY A 132 -8.28 5.91 4.30
N SER A 133 -9.37 5.73 3.54
CA SER A 133 -9.34 4.90 2.34
C SER A 133 -8.44 5.48 1.25
N LEU A 134 -8.50 6.80 1.05
CA LEU A 134 -7.66 7.50 0.08
C LEU A 134 -6.19 7.52 0.52
N GLU A 135 -5.92 7.85 1.77
CA GLU A 135 -4.58 7.84 2.38
C GLU A 135 -3.92 6.47 2.19
N GLN A 136 -4.67 5.39 2.41
CA GLN A 136 -4.15 4.05 2.19
C GLN A 136 -3.79 3.76 0.72
N VAL A 137 -4.61 4.21 -0.23
CA VAL A 137 -4.31 4.05 -1.67
C VAL A 137 -3.06 4.84 -2.04
N VAL A 138 -3.00 6.11 -1.64
CA VAL A 138 -1.85 7.01 -1.90
C VAL A 138 -0.59 6.44 -1.24
N PHE A 139 -0.67 5.97 0.00
CA PHE A 139 0.44 5.36 0.72
C PHE A 139 1.00 4.15 -0.02
N ASN A 140 0.15 3.22 -0.47
CA ASN A 140 0.61 2.03 -1.19
C ASN A 140 1.28 2.38 -2.52
N LEU A 141 0.70 3.31 -3.28
CA LEU A 141 1.31 3.78 -4.53
C LEU A 141 2.65 4.47 -4.28
N MET A 142 2.75 5.28 -3.22
CA MET A 142 4.00 5.93 -2.83
C MET A 142 5.07 4.94 -2.38
N ILE A 143 4.73 3.91 -1.61
CA ILE A 143 5.66 2.83 -1.23
C ILE A 143 6.18 2.13 -2.49
N ASN A 144 5.31 1.79 -3.43
CA ASN A 144 5.72 1.16 -4.69
C ASN A 144 6.68 2.06 -5.47
N ALA A 145 6.39 3.36 -5.57
CA ALA A 145 7.26 4.35 -6.21
C ALA A 145 8.62 4.45 -5.51
N ILE A 146 8.64 4.52 -4.16
CA ILE A 146 9.87 4.55 -3.36
C ILE A 146 10.72 3.31 -3.60
N GLN A 147 10.10 2.12 -3.71
CA GLN A 147 10.79 0.87 -3.98
C GLN A 147 11.39 0.85 -5.39
N ALA A 148 10.65 1.33 -6.41
CA ALA A 148 11.03 1.31 -7.82
C ALA A 148 12.16 2.29 -8.18
N VAL A 149 12.25 3.45 -7.53
CA VAL A 149 13.30 4.45 -7.85
C VAL A 149 14.67 4.05 -7.30
N PRO A 150 15.79 4.41 -7.95
CA PRO A 150 17.11 4.28 -7.34
C PRO A 150 17.34 5.33 -6.23
N PRO A 151 18.35 5.17 -5.35
CA PRO A 151 18.76 6.22 -4.43
C PRO A 151 19.05 7.55 -5.14
N GLY A 152 18.53 8.67 -4.64
CA GLY A 152 18.61 9.97 -5.34
C GLY A 152 17.58 10.20 -6.45
N GLY A 153 16.66 9.24 -6.63
CA GLY A 153 15.56 9.26 -7.59
C GLY A 153 14.55 10.39 -7.33
N LYS A 154 13.49 10.41 -8.14
CA LYS A 154 12.49 11.47 -8.16
C LYS A 154 11.09 10.87 -8.15
N ILE A 155 10.23 11.46 -7.33
CA ILE A 155 8.80 11.17 -7.32
C ILE A 155 8.06 12.50 -7.42
N ARG A 156 7.05 12.57 -8.28
CA ARG A 156 6.15 13.72 -8.40
C ARG A 156 4.75 13.30 -8.01
N ILE A 157 4.13 14.06 -7.12
CA ILE A 157 2.70 13.93 -6.82
C ILE A 157 1.98 15.16 -7.35
N SER A 158 0.90 14.94 -8.10
CA SER A 158 0.10 16.05 -8.61
C SER A 158 -1.37 15.76 -8.53
N THR A 159 -2.18 16.80 -8.36
CA THR A 159 -3.63 16.70 -8.44
C THR A 159 -4.15 17.57 -9.57
N ALA A 160 -5.22 17.13 -10.23
CA ALA A 160 -5.83 17.90 -11.30
C ALA A 160 -7.34 17.65 -11.32
N ARG A 161 -8.09 18.67 -11.73
CA ARG A 161 -9.49 18.50 -12.10
C ARG A 161 -9.57 18.05 -13.55
N GLN A 162 -10.19 16.89 -13.79
CA GLN A 162 -10.46 16.38 -15.13
C GLN A 162 -11.97 16.26 -15.32
N SER A 163 -12.56 17.27 -15.98
CA SER A 163 -14.01 17.37 -16.19
C SER A 163 -14.80 17.26 -14.87
N ASP A 164 -15.52 16.16 -14.68
CA ASP A 164 -16.36 15.87 -13.51
C ASP A 164 -15.63 15.01 -12.45
N GLN A 165 -14.33 14.80 -12.60
CA GLN A 165 -13.52 13.99 -11.70
C GLN A 165 -12.34 14.80 -11.15
N ALA A 166 -11.94 14.46 -9.93
CA ALA A 166 -10.66 14.86 -9.38
C ALA A 166 -9.68 13.69 -9.55
N SER A 167 -8.47 13.99 -9.99
CA SER A 167 -7.42 13.01 -10.25
C SER A 167 -6.21 13.30 -9.38
N LEU A 168 -5.58 12.23 -8.88
CA LEU A 168 -4.29 12.27 -8.21
C LEU A 168 -3.32 11.38 -8.99
N PHE A 169 -2.15 11.92 -9.29
CA PHE A 169 -1.09 11.27 -10.04
C PHE A 169 0.12 11.11 -9.13
N ILE A 170 0.73 9.92 -9.17
CA ILE A 170 2.04 9.64 -8.58
C ILE A 170 2.91 9.15 -9.73
N GLU A 171 3.95 9.92 -10.03
CA GLU A 171 4.89 9.64 -11.11
C GLU A 171 6.27 9.40 -10.50
N ASP A 172 6.96 8.36 -10.93
CA ASP A 172 8.31 8.04 -10.50
C ASP A 172 9.24 7.83 -11.71
N ASN A 173 10.55 7.95 -11.47
CA ASN A 173 11.57 7.71 -12.48
C ASN A 173 12.33 6.39 -12.25
N GLY A 174 11.64 5.38 -11.72
CA GLY A 174 12.17 4.06 -11.43
C GLY A 174 12.31 3.17 -12.67
N ALA A 175 12.45 1.87 -12.42
CA ALA A 175 12.66 0.87 -13.47
C ALA A 175 11.47 0.70 -14.44
N GLY A 176 10.29 1.20 -14.07
CA GLY A 176 9.06 1.00 -14.82
C GLY A 176 8.54 -0.43 -14.74
N ILE A 177 7.51 -0.74 -15.55
CA ILE A 177 6.84 -2.04 -15.58
C ILE A 177 6.85 -2.54 -17.03
N SER A 178 7.17 -3.83 -17.23
CA SER A 178 7.13 -4.45 -18.56
C SER A 178 5.70 -4.49 -19.11
N LYS A 179 5.53 -4.59 -20.44
CA LYS A 179 4.19 -4.61 -21.04
C LYS A 179 3.40 -5.86 -20.66
N GLU A 180 4.11 -6.96 -20.45
CA GLU A 180 3.58 -8.25 -20.04
C GLU A 180 3.05 -8.19 -18.61
N ASP A 181 3.76 -7.49 -17.73
CA ASP A 181 3.45 -7.39 -16.30
C ASP A 181 2.36 -6.36 -15.98
N LEU A 182 2.12 -5.37 -16.86
CA LEU A 182 1.10 -4.32 -16.67
C LEU A 182 -0.31 -4.87 -16.39
N ARG A 183 -0.65 -6.05 -16.94
CA ARG A 183 -1.97 -6.68 -16.71
C ARG A 183 -2.08 -7.34 -15.33
N LEU A 184 -0.95 -7.59 -14.68
CA LEU A 184 -0.85 -8.31 -13.44
C LEU A 184 -0.67 -7.38 -12.23
N VAL A 185 -0.41 -6.09 -12.43
CA VAL A 185 -0.13 -5.12 -11.35
C VAL A 185 -1.30 -4.94 -10.36
N PHE A 186 -2.53 -5.22 -10.80
CA PHE A 186 -3.72 -5.18 -9.94
C PHE A 186 -4.04 -6.54 -9.31
N ASN A 187 -3.32 -7.60 -9.68
CA ASN A 187 -3.44 -8.87 -9.00
C ASN A 187 -2.82 -8.74 -7.60
N PRO A 188 -3.55 -9.14 -6.54
CA PRO A 188 -3.01 -9.12 -5.20
C PRO A 188 -1.66 -9.83 -5.13
N PHE A 189 -0.68 -9.18 -4.48
CA PHE A 189 0.67 -9.70 -4.23
C PHE A 189 1.58 -9.90 -5.45
N PHE A 190 1.24 -9.32 -6.60
CA PHE A 190 2.15 -9.18 -7.72
C PHE A 190 3.18 -8.08 -7.42
N SER A 191 4.46 -8.38 -7.61
CA SER A 191 5.58 -7.44 -7.53
C SER A 191 6.53 -7.76 -8.66
N THR A 192 7.03 -6.73 -9.34
CA THR A 192 8.15 -6.81 -10.29
C THR A 192 9.47 -6.57 -9.58
#